data_AF-A0A7Y8JE29-F1
#
_entry.id   AF-A0A7Y8JE29-F1
#
_cell.length_a   1.000
_cell.length_b   1.000
_cell.length_c   1.000
_cell.angle_alpha   90.00
_cell.angle_beta   90.00
_cell.angle_gamma   90.00
#
_symmetry.space_group_name_H-M   'P 1'
#
loop_
_entity.id
_entity.type
_entity.pdbx_description
1 polymer ?
#
loop_
_entity_poly.entity_id
_entity_poly.type
_entity_poly.pdbx_seq_one_letter_code
_entity_poly.pdbx_strand_id
1 'polypeptide(L)'
;MNAMRRNVLKGAGGFGALSVAVAAGLLKPTHVLADWNKSAFEATQKEAALSAIGGASAEASDKITIKAPDIAENGAVVPVEITANLPGLESIAILSEKNTTPLVGVYKMTDTDGYLSTRIKMGATANVRAIVK
;
A
#
# COMPACT_ATOMS: atom_id res chain seq x y z
N MET A 1 54.31 28.49 12.73
CA MET A 1 53.35 27.43 13.15
C MET A 1 53.10 26.47 12.00
N ASN A 2 53.39 25.17 12.16
CA ASN A 2 53.41 24.20 11.06
C ASN A 2 52.01 23.77 10.59
N ALA A 3 51.55 24.35 9.48
CA ALA A 3 50.24 24.06 8.87
C ALA A 3 50.06 22.58 8.51
N MET A 4 51.13 21.90 8.09
CA MET A 4 51.15 20.46 7.79
C MET A 4 50.70 19.60 8.97
N ARG A 5 51.23 19.82 10.17
CA ARG A 5 50.87 19.04 11.37
C ARG A 5 49.40 19.20 11.73
N ARG A 6 48.91 20.44 11.65
CA ARG A 6 47.51 20.78 11.92
C ARG A 6 46.56 20.13 10.91
N ASN A 7 46.93 20.11 9.63
CA ASN A 7 46.10 19.51 8.58
C ASN A 7 46.06 17.98 8.69
N VAL A 8 47.18 17.35 9.04
CA VAL A 8 47.24 15.90 9.30
C VAL A 8 46.35 15.51 10.49
N LEU A 9 46.43 16.25 11.61
CA LEU A 9 45.59 16.00 12.79
C LEU A 9 44.09 16.19 12.51
N LYS A 10 43.73 17.22 11.73
CA LYS A 10 42.34 17.45 11.31
C LYS A 10 41.83 16.35 10.37
N GLY A 11 42.67 15.92 9.43
CA GLY A 11 42.34 14.83 8.51
C GLY A 11 42.16 13.49 9.23
N ALA A 12 43.14 13.10 10.06
CA ALA A 12 43.09 11.85 10.82
C ALA A 12 41.90 11.80 11.79
N GLY A 13 41.60 12.90 12.48
CA GLY A 13 40.42 12.98 13.34
C GLY A 13 39.10 12.90 12.58
N GLY A 14 39.00 13.56 11.43
CA GLY A 14 37.81 13.52 10.57
C GLY A 14 37.55 12.13 9.98
N PHE A 15 38.58 11.48 9.44
CA PHE A 15 38.46 10.12 8.90
C PHE A 15 38.17 9.07 9.98
N GLY A 16 38.73 9.22 11.18
CA GLY A 16 38.43 8.36 12.32
C GLY A 16 36.99 8.48 12.81
N ALA A 17 36.44 9.70 12.87
CA ALA A 17 35.04 9.91 13.24
C ALA A 17 34.07 9.35 12.17
N LEU A 18 34.41 9.53 10.88
CA LEU A 18 33.61 8.99 9.77
C LEU A 18 33.61 7.46 9.76
N SER A 19 34.76 6.81 9.96
CA SER A 19 34.82 5.35 9.97
C SER A 19 34.04 4.73 11.13
N VAL A 20 34.09 5.36 12.32
CA VAL A 20 33.26 4.96 13.47
C VAL A 20 31.77 5.18 13.17
N ALA A 21 31.39 6.30 12.54
CA ALA A 21 30.00 6.56 12.17
C ALA A 21 29.47 5.56 11.12
N VAL A 22 30.28 5.13 10.15
CA VAL A 22 29.91 4.06 9.20
C VAL A 22 29.78 2.72 9.93
N ALA A 23 30.74 2.35 10.78
CA ALA A 23 30.75 1.08 11.50
C ALA A 23 29.56 0.98 12.49
N ALA A 24 29.23 2.08 13.17
CA ALA A 24 28.06 2.20 14.03
C ALA A 24 26.73 2.24 13.26
N GLY A 25 26.76 2.25 11.92
CA GLY A 25 25.58 2.31 11.09
C GLY A 25 24.88 3.67 11.08
N LEU A 26 25.47 4.70 11.67
CA LEU A 26 24.91 6.07 11.74
C LEU A 26 24.81 6.73 10.36
N LEU A 27 25.62 6.28 9.40
CA LEU A 27 25.59 6.71 8.00
C LEU A 27 24.88 5.70 7.08
N LYS A 28 24.39 4.57 7.62
CA LYS A 28 23.52 3.69 6.83
C LYS A 28 22.16 4.38 6.76
N PRO A 29 21.54 4.52 5.58
CA PRO A 29 20.15 4.92 5.51
C PRO A 29 19.36 3.92 6.33
N THR A 30 18.74 4.36 7.43
CA THR A 30 17.73 3.57 8.12
C THR A 30 16.64 3.36 7.08
N HIS A 31 16.56 2.16 6.53
CA HIS A 31 15.61 1.83 5.48
C HIS A 31 14.27 2.42 5.88
N VAL A 32 13.75 3.35 5.06
CA VAL A 32 12.32 3.61 5.06
C VAL A 32 11.73 2.36 4.43
N LEU A 33 11.63 1.30 5.22
CA LEU A 33 10.83 0.13 4.90
C LEU A 33 9.40 0.64 4.90
N ALA A 34 8.98 1.19 3.76
CA ALA A 34 7.58 1.18 3.43
C ALA A 34 7.22 -0.31 3.39
N ASP A 35 6.76 -0.82 4.53
CA ASP A 35 6.21 -2.17 4.70
C ASP A 35 4.82 -2.17 4.05
N TRP A 36 4.82 -1.88 2.75
CA TRP A 36 3.65 -1.96 1.91
C TRP A 36 3.41 -3.42 1.58
N ASN A 37 2.14 -3.82 1.49
CA ASN A 37 1.73 -5.21 1.38
C ASN A 37 2.07 -5.80 -0.02
N LYS A 38 3.36 -6.03 -0.25
CA LYS A 38 3.94 -6.43 -1.53
C LYS A 38 3.34 -7.75 -2.01
N SER A 39 3.15 -8.70 -1.10
CA SER A 39 2.52 -9.98 -1.41
C SER A 39 1.10 -9.84 -1.91
N ALA A 40 0.32 -8.89 -1.38
CA ALA A 40 -1.05 -8.66 -1.84
C ALA A 40 -1.11 -7.95 -3.20
N PHE A 41 -0.22 -7.00 -3.47
CA PHE A 41 -0.20 -6.25 -4.74
C PHE A 41 0.47 -7.01 -5.89
N GLU A 42 1.40 -7.92 -5.61
CA GLU A 42 2.04 -8.78 -6.63
C GLU A 42 1.28 -10.08 -6.89
N ALA A 43 0.26 -10.39 -6.08
CA ALA A 43 -0.57 -11.57 -6.29
C ALA A 43 -1.26 -11.49 -7.66
N THR A 44 -1.19 -12.59 -8.41
CA THR A 44 -1.89 -12.75 -9.71
C THR A 44 -3.20 -13.51 -9.57
N GLN A 45 -3.39 -14.20 -8.44
CA GLN A 45 -4.60 -14.95 -8.11
C GLN A 45 -5.40 -14.22 -7.04
N LYS A 46 -6.73 -14.20 -7.19
CA LYS A 46 -7.62 -13.47 -6.27
C LYS A 46 -7.59 -14.03 -4.85
N GLU A 47 -7.47 -15.35 -4.69
CA GLU A 47 -7.40 -16.02 -3.38
C GLU A 47 -6.12 -15.63 -2.63
N ALA A 48 -5.00 -15.50 -3.35
CA ALA A 48 -3.73 -15.08 -2.78
C ALA A 48 -3.79 -13.60 -2.36
N ALA A 49 -4.35 -12.73 -3.22
CA ALA A 49 -4.54 -11.32 -2.89
C ALA A 49 -5.46 -11.14 -1.67
N LEU A 50 -6.57 -11.88 -1.62
CA LEU A 50 -7.54 -11.84 -0.52
C LEU A 50 -6.93 -12.34 0.80
N SER A 51 -6.17 -13.43 0.75
CA SER A 51 -5.47 -13.96 1.93
C SER A 51 -4.42 -12.97 2.45
N ALA A 52 -3.68 -12.33 1.55
CA ALA A 52 -2.63 -11.38 1.91
C ALA A 52 -3.17 -10.08 2.54
N ILE A 53 -4.42 -9.69 2.28
CA ILE A 53 -5.10 -8.59 2.99
C ILE A 53 -5.85 -9.03 4.25
N GLY A 54 -5.76 -10.32 4.63
CA GLY A 54 -6.47 -10.86 5.80
C GLY A 54 -7.96 -11.13 5.59
N GLY A 55 -8.42 -11.16 4.33
CA GLY A 55 -9.81 -11.39 3.96
C GLY A 55 -10.18 -12.84 3.66
N ALA A 56 -9.34 -13.82 4.03
CA ALA A 56 -9.58 -15.24 3.72
C ALA A 56 -10.91 -15.79 4.29
N SER A 57 -11.39 -15.19 5.39
CA SER A 57 -12.68 -15.49 6.02
C SER A 57 -13.76 -14.44 5.72
N ALA A 58 -13.62 -13.67 4.62
CA ALA A 58 -14.61 -12.67 4.27
C ALA A 58 -15.94 -13.34 3.89
N GLU A 59 -17.02 -12.87 4.51
CA GLU A 59 -18.38 -13.34 4.26
C GLU A 59 -19.17 -12.29 3.48
N ALA A 60 -20.21 -12.74 2.76
CA ALA A 60 -21.13 -11.83 2.10
C ALA A 60 -21.93 -11.05 3.14
N SER A 61 -22.08 -9.74 2.93
CA SER A 61 -22.79 -8.85 3.84
C SER A 61 -23.66 -7.86 3.08
N ASP A 62 -24.93 -7.79 3.46
CA ASP A 62 -25.90 -6.85 2.88
C ASP A 62 -25.70 -5.40 3.36
N LYS A 63 -24.75 -5.19 4.29
CA LYS A 63 -24.41 -3.85 4.82
C LYS A 63 -23.42 -3.09 3.94
N ILE A 64 -22.95 -3.71 2.86
CA ILE A 64 -21.99 -3.13 1.92
C ILE A 64 -22.68 -2.95 0.57
N THR A 65 -22.80 -1.71 0.11
CA THR A 65 -23.34 -1.36 -1.20
C THR A 65 -22.21 -0.94 -2.13
N ILE A 66 -22.18 -1.49 -3.34
CA ILE A 66 -21.24 -1.12 -4.39
C ILE A 66 -22.05 -0.55 -5.56
N LYS A 67 -21.72 0.67 -5.98
CA LYS A 67 -22.22 1.27 -7.22
C LYS A 67 -21.08 1.34 -8.21
N ALA A 68 -21.22 0.63 -9.31
CA ALA A 68 -20.34 0.69 -10.46
C ALA A 68 -21.21 0.71 -11.72
N PRO A 69 -20.77 1.32 -12.81
CA PRO A 69 -21.50 1.26 -14.08
C PRO A 69 -21.51 -0.18 -14.61
N ASP A 70 -22.64 -0.62 -15.15
CA ASP A 70 -22.79 -1.96 -15.74
C ASP A 70 -21.84 -2.18 -16.94
N ILE A 71 -21.53 -1.10 -17.66
CA ILE A 71 -20.63 -1.09 -18.80
C ILE A 71 -19.57 -0.02 -18.60
N ALA A 72 -18.32 -0.44 -18.56
CA ALA A 72 -17.18 0.47 -18.59
C ALA A 72 -16.81 0.79 -20.05
N GLU A 73 -17.26 1.96 -20.55
CA GLU A 73 -16.84 2.44 -21.89
C GLU A 73 -15.32 2.66 -21.96
N ASN A 74 -14.76 3.17 -20.86
CA ASN A 74 -13.33 3.34 -20.71
C ASN A 74 -12.82 2.52 -19.52
N GLY A 75 -12.29 1.33 -19.80
CA GLY A 75 -11.70 0.46 -18.78
C GLY A 75 -10.50 1.08 -18.05
N ALA A 76 -9.89 2.15 -18.55
CA ALA A 76 -8.82 2.85 -17.83
C ALA A 76 -9.35 3.65 -16.62
N VAL A 77 -10.62 4.07 -16.66
CA VAL A 77 -11.22 4.99 -15.69
C VAL A 77 -12.67 4.60 -15.42
N VAL A 78 -12.87 3.64 -14.52
CA VAL A 78 -14.20 3.18 -14.10
C VAL A 78 -14.52 3.77 -12.73
N PRO A 79 -15.58 4.61 -12.59
CA PRO A 79 -15.99 5.11 -11.29
C PRO A 79 -16.63 3.98 -10.46
N VAL A 80 -16.19 3.84 -9.22
CA VAL A 80 -16.74 2.88 -8.26
C VAL A 80 -16.98 3.60 -6.94
N GLU A 81 -18.19 3.48 -6.43
CA GLU A 81 -18.58 3.97 -5.11
C GLU A 81 -18.91 2.79 -4.20
N ILE A 82 -18.37 2.80 -2.99
CA ILE A 82 -18.58 1.79 -1.96
C ILE A 82 -19.12 2.50 -0.74
N THR A 83 -20.23 2.00 -0.20
CA THR A 83 -20.83 2.47 1.04
C THR A 83 -20.96 1.28 1.98
N ALA A 84 -20.30 1.33 3.12
CA ALA A 84 -20.30 0.29 4.15
C ALA A 84 -20.89 0.86 5.44
N ASN A 85 -22.08 0.37 5.82
CA ASN A 85 -22.75 0.72 7.06
C ASN A 85 -22.43 -0.31 8.15
N LEU A 86 -21.17 -0.30 8.61
CA LEU A 86 -20.66 -1.18 9.65
C LEU A 86 -20.03 -0.36 10.78
N PRO A 87 -20.35 -0.63 12.05
CA PRO A 87 -19.65 0.01 13.17
C PRO A 87 -18.22 -0.54 13.28
N GLY A 88 -17.25 0.34 13.54
CA GLY A 88 -15.85 -0.04 13.75
C GLY A 88 -15.06 -0.35 12.47
N LEU A 89 -15.45 0.25 11.35
CA LEU A 89 -14.78 0.07 10.07
C LEU A 89 -13.31 0.56 10.13
N GLU A 90 -12.36 -0.32 9.86
CA GLU A 90 -10.92 -0.05 9.85
C GLU A 90 -10.40 0.19 8.43
N SER A 91 -10.90 -0.58 7.44
CA SER A 91 -10.42 -0.48 6.07
C SER A 91 -11.39 -1.00 5.02
N ILE A 92 -11.24 -0.48 3.79
CA ILE A 92 -11.94 -0.93 2.58
C ILE A 92 -10.89 -1.33 1.54
N ALA A 93 -10.95 -2.56 1.06
CA ALA A 93 -10.14 -3.04 -0.05
C ALA A 93 -11.01 -3.30 -1.28
N ILE A 94 -10.49 -2.98 -2.46
CA ILE A 94 -11.17 -3.19 -3.74
C ILE A 94 -10.40 -4.22 -4.55
N LEU A 95 -11.10 -5.26 -5.01
CA LEU A 95 -10.57 -6.29 -5.89
C LEU A 95 -11.31 -6.31 -7.23
N SER A 96 -10.56 -6.46 -8.31
CA SER A 96 -11.06 -6.72 -9.66
C SER A 96 -10.56 -8.08 -10.13
N GLU A 97 -11.44 -9.08 -10.19
CA GLU A 97 -11.04 -10.49 -10.27
C GLU A 97 -10.21 -10.88 -11.50
N LYS A 98 -10.39 -10.21 -12.64
CA LYS A 98 -9.68 -10.54 -13.89
C LYS A 98 -8.58 -9.55 -14.28
N ASN A 99 -8.22 -8.63 -13.38
CA ASN A 99 -7.03 -7.81 -13.61
C ASN A 99 -5.76 -8.64 -13.43
N THR A 100 -4.67 -8.26 -14.10
CA THR A 100 -3.34 -8.88 -13.91
C THR A 100 -2.90 -8.86 -12.45
N THR A 101 -3.21 -7.76 -11.75
CA THR A 101 -3.11 -7.62 -10.30
C THR A 101 -4.54 -7.42 -9.76
N PRO A 102 -5.13 -8.43 -9.07
CA PRO A 102 -6.52 -8.36 -8.63
C PRO A 102 -6.77 -7.29 -7.58
N LEU A 103 -5.80 -7.05 -6.69
CA LEU A 103 -5.91 -6.00 -5.68
C LEU A 103 -5.71 -4.62 -6.33
N VAL A 104 -6.75 -3.79 -6.29
CA VAL A 104 -6.70 -2.44 -6.86
C VAL A 104 -6.21 -1.42 -5.83
N GLY A 105 -6.64 -1.57 -4.58
CA GLY A 105 -6.24 -0.67 -3.50
C GLY A 105 -6.81 -1.07 -2.15
N VAL A 106 -6.14 -0.62 -1.10
CA VAL A 106 -6.56 -0.76 0.30
C VAL A 106 -6.58 0.62 0.93
N TYR A 107 -7.75 1.02 1.42
CA TYR A 107 -8.00 2.31 2.03
C TYR A 107 -8.17 2.10 3.53
N LYS A 108 -7.28 2.68 4.33
CA LYS A 108 -7.45 2.72 5.79
C LYS A 108 -8.42 3.84 6.10
N MET A 109 -9.50 3.51 6.78
CA MET A 109 -10.56 4.44 7.13
C MET A 109 -10.45 4.67 8.65
N THR A 110 -9.72 5.71 9.04
CA THR A 110 -9.60 6.11 10.45
C THR A 110 -10.56 7.25 10.71
N ASP A 111 -11.54 7.04 11.59
CA ASP A 111 -12.54 8.04 12.00
C ASP A 111 -13.36 8.65 10.85
N THR A 112 -13.64 7.85 9.81
CA THR A 112 -14.43 8.29 8.65
C THR A 112 -15.74 7.52 8.54
N ASP A 113 -16.74 8.14 7.92
CA ASP A 113 -17.90 7.39 7.42
C ASP A 113 -17.43 6.38 6.37
N GLY A 114 -18.04 5.19 6.35
CA GLY A 114 -17.68 4.07 5.46
C GLY A 114 -17.98 4.30 3.99
N TYR A 115 -17.74 5.50 3.47
CA TYR A 115 -17.97 5.89 2.08
C TYR A 115 -16.63 6.07 1.35
N LEU A 116 -16.51 5.44 0.19
CA LEU A 116 -15.35 5.53 -0.68
C LEU A 116 -15.82 5.69 -2.12
N SER A 117 -15.41 6.78 -2.78
CA SER A 117 -15.58 6.97 -4.21
C SER A 117 -14.22 7.07 -4.88
N THR A 118 -13.94 6.19 -5.82
CA THR A 118 -12.65 6.13 -6.51
C THR A 118 -12.82 5.70 -7.95
N ARG A 119 -11.77 5.92 -8.75
CA ARG A 119 -11.72 5.49 -10.16
C ARG A 119 -10.71 4.38 -10.26
N ILE A 120 -11.15 3.22 -10.75
CA ILE A 120 -10.31 2.03 -10.86
C ILE A 120 -10.07 1.68 -12.33
N LYS A 121 -8.96 0.99 -12.59
CA LYS A 121 -8.66 0.42 -13.90
C LYS A 121 -9.20 -1.01 -13.97
N MET A 122 -9.93 -1.32 -15.03
CA MET A 122 -10.45 -2.64 -15.36
C MET A 122 -9.87 -3.10 -16.69
N GLY A 123 -9.17 -4.24 -16.67
CA GLY A 123 -8.57 -4.83 -17.87
C GLY A 123 -9.53 -5.66 -18.71
N ALA A 124 -10.60 -6.19 -18.10
CA ALA A 124 -11.61 -7.02 -18.75
C ALA A 124 -12.93 -6.98 -17.97
N THR A 125 -14.00 -7.50 -18.57
CA THR A 125 -15.28 -7.72 -17.89
C THR A 125 -15.12 -8.69 -16.72
N ALA A 126 -15.26 -8.16 -15.50
CA ALA A 126 -15.02 -8.89 -14.26
C ALA A 126 -15.92 -8.34 -13.14
N ASN A 127 -16.08 -9.16 -12.09
CA ASN A 127 -16.73 -8.69 -10.88
C ASN A 127 -15.76 -7.81 -10.09
N VAL A 128 -16.29 -6.69 -9.58
CA VAL A 128 -15.63 -5.85 -8.58
C VAL A 128 -16.11 -6.29 -7.21
N ARG A 129 -15.19 -6.57 -6.29
CA ARG A 129 -15.50 -6.95 -4.91
C ARG A 129 -14.92 -5.92 -3.95
N ALA A 130 -15.73 -5.49 -3.00
CA ALA A 130 -15.28 -4.72 -1.85
C ALA A 130 -15.14 -5.65 -0.64
N ILE A 131 -14.00 -5.59 0.04
CA ILE A 131 -13.75 -6.28 1.30
C ILE A 131 -13.62 -5.21 2.36
N VAL A 132 -14.40 -5.32 3.41
CA VAL A 132 -14.40 -4.37 4.53
C VAL A 132 -13.92 -5.10 5.76
N LYS A 133 -13.03 -4.45 6.51
CA LYS A 133 -12.57 -4.88 7.83
C LYS A 133 -12.89 -3.80 8.83
#